data_AF-A0A151E1B0-F1
#
_entry.id   AF-A0A151E1B0-F1
#
_cell.length_a   1.000
_cell.length_b   1.000
_cell.length_c   1.000
_cell.angle_alpha   90.00
_cell.angle_beta   90.00
_cell.angle_gamma   90.00
#
_symmetry.space_group_name_H-M   'P 1'
#
loop_
_entity.id
_entity.type
_entity.pdbx_description
1 polymer ?
#
loop_
_entity_poly.entity_id
_entity_poly.type
_entity_poly.pdbx_seq_one_letter_code
_entity_poly.pdbx_strand_id
1 'polypeptide(L)'
;MAPKAVLKVIKFKKVVLQDAIIVKQDMLSLGGEVAIPWDAFELKKSPADILLIGTVAQLRQLVEKLQRHYHRIQEIAGELSVLIEGIS
;
A
#
# COMPACT_ATOMS: atom_id res chain seq x y z
N MET A 1 11.15 -7.46 18.03
CA MET A 1 10.38 -6.20 18.19
C MET A 1 10.77 -5.13 17.18
N ALA A 2 12.04 -5.05 16.73
CA ALA A 2 12.52 -4.02 15.81
C ALA A 2 11.63 -3.74 14.56
N PRO A 3 11.08 -4.73 13.83
CA PRO A 3 10.24 -4.45 12.65
C PRO A 3 8.92 -3.73 12.93
N LYS A 4 8.42 -3.77 14.18
CA LYS A 4 7.25 -3.00 14.62
C LYS A 4 7.59 -1.56 15.00
N ALA A 5 8.87 -1.25 15.21
CA ALA A 5 9.34 0.08 15.58
C ALA A 5 9.86 0.89 14.38
N VAL A 6 10.18 0.22 13.26
CA VAL A 6 10.63 0.88 12.03
C VAL A 6 9.43 1.29 11.19
N LEU A 7 9.13 2.60 11.18
CA LEU A 7 8.11 3.20 10.32
C LEU A 7 8.71 3.59 8.97
N LYS A 8 7.98 3.32 7.89
CA LYS A 8 8.34 3.70 6.53
C LYS A 8 7.19 4.43 5.85
N VAL A 9 7.56 5.37 4.99
CA VAL A 9 6.65 6.08 4.10
C VAL A 9 7.11 5.79 2.67
N ILE A 10 6.24 5.17 1.87
CA ILE A 10 6.56 4.72 0.51
C ILE A 10 5.56 5.35 -0.45
N LYS A 11 6.07 6.02 -1.48
CA LYS A 11 5.24 6.65 -2.52
C LYS A 11 5.11 5.71 -3.73
N PHE A 12 3.88 5.33 -4.06
CA PHE A 12 3.56 4.69 -5.33
C PHE A 12 2.99 5.73 -6.28
N LYS A 13 3.47 5.73 -7.53
CA LYS A 13 3.05 6.69 -8.54
C LYS A 13 2.06 6.05 -9.50
N LYS A 14 1.14 6.86 -10.04
CA LYS A 14 0.21 6.44 -11.10
C LYS A 14 -0.56 5.15 -10.76
N VAL A 15 -1.03 5.02 -9.52
CA VAL A 15 -1.91 3.93 -9.10
C VAL A 15 -3.33 4.20 -9.57
N VAL A 16 -3.98 3.20 -10.14
CA VAL A 16 -5.40 3.25 -10.51
C VAL A 16 -6.24 3.51 -9.26
N LEU A 17 -7.20 4.43 -9.33
CA LEU A 17 -7.95 4.86 -8.13
C LEU A 17 -8.67 3.70 -7.41
N GLN A 18 -9.24 2.74 -8.15
CA GLN A 18 -9.85 1.57 -7.51
C GLN A 18 -8.83 0.78 -6.68
N ASP A 19 -7.63 0.56 -7.24
CA ASP A 19 -6.56 -0.17 -6.55
C ASP A 19 -6.07 0.62 -5.33
N ALA A 20 -5.92 1.94 -5.46
CA ALA A 20 -5.55 2.83 -4.36
C ALA A 20 -6.54 2.74 -3.18
N ILE A 21 -7.84 2.68 -3.47
CA ILE A 21 -8.87 2.51 -2.45
C ILE A 21 -8.75 1.13 -1.79
N ILE A 22 -8.55 0.05 -2.55
CA ILE A 22 -8.39 -1.30 -1.99
C ILE A 22 -7.16 -1.38 -1.10
N VAL A 23 -6.01 -0.88 -1.58
CA VAL A 23 -4.76 -0.81 -0.81
C VAL A 23 -4.95 -0.02 0.48
N LYS A 24 -5.68 1.11 0.43
CA LYS A 24 -6.03 1.89 1.62
C LYS A 24 -6.88 1.07 2.60
N GLN A 25 -7.93 0.39 2.14
CA GLN A 25 -8.80 -0.42 3.02
C GLN A 25 -8.02 -1.56 3.69
N ASP A 26 -7.16 -2.24 2.93
CA ASP A 26 -6.34 -3.30 3.51
C ASP A 26 -5.32 -2.77 4.51
N MET A 27 -4.68 -1.63 4.23
CA MET A 27 -3.74 -1.03 5.17
C MET A 27 -4.42 -0.54 6.45
N LEU A 28 -5.61 0.06 6.35
CA LEU A 28 -6.40 0.48 7.51
C LEU A 28 -6.74 -0.72 8.41
N SER A 29 -7.08 -1.87 7.82
CA SER A 29 -7.37 -3.09 8.59
C SER A 29 -6.16 -3.65 9.36
N LEU A 30 -4.94 -3.26 8.97
CA LEU A 30 -3.68 -3.63 9.63
C LEU A 30 -3.20 -2.55 10.62
N GLY A 31 -3.98 -1.48 10.80
CA GLY A 31 -3.65 -0.34 11.67
C GLY A 31 -2.60 0.62 11.08
N GLY A 32 -2.40 0.59 9.76
CA GLY A 32 -1.60 1.57 9.04
C GLY A 32 -2.46 2.59 8.29
N GLU A 33 -1.85 3.39 7.42
CA GLU A 33 -2.55 4.40 6.62
C GLU A 33 -2.04 4.41 5.17
N VAL A 34 -2.90 4.83 4.25
CA VAL A 34 -2.55 5.16 2.87
C VAL A 34 -3.18 6.50 2.52
N ALA A 35 -2.35 7.52 2.30
CA ALA A 35 -2.84 8.79 1.78
C ALA A 35 -3.17 8.61 0.29
N ILE A 36 -4.43 8.92 -0.05
CA ILE A 36 -4.97 8.94 -1.42
C ILE A 36 -5.60 10.32 -1.65
N PRO A 37 -5.82 10.75 -2.91
CA PRO A 37 -6.52 12.00 -3.20
C PRO A 37 -7.91 12.05 -2.56
N TRP A 38 -8.34 13.24 -2.16
CA TRP A 38 -9.65 13.45 -1.50
C TRP A 38 -10.83 13.07 -2.41
N ASP A 39 -10.66 13.18 -3.73
CA ASP A 39 -11.63 12.88 -4.77
C ASP A 39 -11.50 11.45 -5.32
N ALA A 40 -10.70 10.59 -4.68
CA ALA A 40 -10.44 9.22 -5.15
C ALA A 40 -11.72 8.39 -5.33
N PHE A 41 -12.73 8.59 -4.48
CA PHE A 41 -14.01 7.87 -4.55
C PHE A 41 -14.87 8.25 -5.75
N GLU A 42 -14.61 9.41 -6.38
CA GLU A 42 -15.34 9.79 -7.59
C GLU A 42 -14.94 8.93 -8.80
N LEU A 43 -13.76 8.29 -8.76
CA LEU A 43 -13.21 7.44 -9.84
C LEU A 43 -13.09 8.15 -11.21
N LYS A 44 -13.16 9.49 -11.23
CA LYS A 44 -13.13 10.29 -12.48
C LYS A 44 -11.73 10.67 -12.93
N LYS A 45 -10.76 10.80 -12.02
CA LYS A 45 -9.38 11.21 -12.33
C LYS A 45 -8.45 10.00 -12.37
N SER A 46 -7.88 9.71 -13.52
CA SER A 46 -6.98 8.58 -13.73
C SER A 46 -5.52 9.04 -13.72
N PRO A 47 -4.57 8.15 -13.44
CA PRO A 47 -4.26 7.54 -12.15
C PRO A 47 -3.63 8.54 -11.14
N ALA A 48 -3.49 8.14 -9.87
CA ALA A 48 -3.02 9.01 -8.79
C ALA A 48 -1.79 8.48 -8.07
N ASP A 49 -1.04 9.40 -7.46
CA ASP A 49 0.02 9.03 -6.53
C ASP A 49 -0.57 8.75 -5.14
N ILE A 50 -0.08 7.70 -4.46
CA ILE A 50 -0.48 7.33 -3.11
C ILE A 50 0.75 7.21 -2.19
N LEU A 51 0.55 7.41 -0.89
CA LEU A 51 1.60 7.25 0.13
C LEU A 51 1.19 6.19 1.14
N LEU A 52 1.88 5.05 1.15
CA LEU A 52 1.74 4.02 2.17
C LEU A 52 2.54 4.43 3.41
N ILE A 53 1.91 4.39 4.57
CA ILE A 53 2.51 4.77 5.86
C ILE A 53 2.26 3.62 6.84
N GLY A 54 3.34 2.97 7.28
CA GLY A 54 3.23 1.91 8.26
C GLY A 54 4.57 1.37 8.71
N THR A 55 4.51 0.51 9.72
CA THR A 55 5.67 -0.24 10.19
C THR A 55 6.07 -1.31 9.18
N VAL A 56 7.34 -1.74 9.18
CA VAL A 56 7.80 -2.84 8.32
C VAL A 56 6.96 -4.11 8.54
N ALA A 57 6.56 -4.38 9.79
CA ALA A 57 5.65 -5.48 10.10
C ALA A 57 4.29 -5.36 9.39
N GLN A 58 3.66 -4.17 9.42
CA GLN A 58 2.39 -3.92 8.74
C GLN A 58 2.54 -4.00 7.21
N LEU A 59 3.64 -3.48 6.66
CA LEU A 59 3.89 -3.53 5.22
C LEU A 59 4.08 -4.97 4.72
N ARG A 60 4.75 -5.84 5.48
CA ARG A 60 4.85 -7.27 5.16
C ARG A 60 3.48 -7.96 5.16
N GLN A 61 2.67 -7.68 6.18
CA GLN A 61 1.29 -8.19 6.22
C GLN A 61 0.44 -7.65 5.08
N LEU A 62 0.65 -6.40 4.67
CA LEU A 62 -0.02 -5.81 3.51
C LEU A 62 0.35 -6.57 2.24
N VAL A 63 1.63 -6.87 2.00
CA VAL A 63 2.07 -7.69 0.85
C VAL A 63 1.30 -9.01 0.79
N GLU A 64 1.24 -9.77 1.89
CA GLU A 64 0.51 -11.04 1.95
C GLU A 64 -0.99 -10.88 1.63
N LYS A 65 -1.59 -9.77 2.07
CA LYS A 65 -3.00 -9.47 1.82
C LYS A 65 -3.25 -9.10 0.36
N LEU A 66 -2.39 -8.24 -0.20
CA LEU A 66 -2.49 -7.78 -1.57
C LEU A 66 -2.29 -8.91 -2.60
N GLN A 67 -1.47 -9.92 -2.28
CA GLN A 67 -1.29 -11.11 -3.11
C GLN A 67 -2.58 -11.92 -3.34
N ARG A 68 -3.62 -11.75 -2.49
CA ARG A 68 -4.90 -12.45 -2.61
C ARG A 68 -5.92 -11.74 -3.52
N HIS A 69 -5.60 -10.53 -3.98
CA HIS A 69 -6.44 -9.79 -4.91
C HIS A 69 -6.16 -10.17 -6.38
N TYR A 70 -6.80 -9.47 -7.30
CA TYR A 70 -6.57 -9.62 -8.74
C TYR A 70 -5.17 -9.11 -9.16
N HIS A 71 -4.75 -9.54 -10.36
CA HIS A 71 -3.40 -9.41 -10.88
C HIS A 71 -2.74 -8.02 -10.72
N ARG A 72 -3.44 -6.93 -11.08
CA ARG A 72 -2.88 -5.57 -11.01
C ARG A 72 -2.51 -5.13 -9.57
N ILE A 73 -3.23 -5.62 -8.56
CA ILE A 73 -2.85 -5.38 -7.16
C ILE A 73 -1.68 -6.26 -6.73
N GLN A 74 -1.57 -7.48 -7.28
CA GLN A 74 -0.42 -8.35 -7.03
C GLN A 74 0.90 -7.73 -7.54
N GLU A 75 0.85 -6.93 -8.62
CA GLU A 75 2.00 -6.13 -9.09
C GLU A 75 2.47 -5.14 -8.02
N ILE A 76 1.55 -4.37 -7.42
CA ILE A 76 1.84 -3.46 -6.30
C ILE A 76 2.43 -4.24 -5.11
N ALA A 77 1.91 -5.43 -4.81
CA ALA A 77 2.42 -6.28 -3.75
C ALA A 77 3.86 -6.73 -4.02
N GLY A 78 4.18 -7.10 -5.27
CA GLY A 78 5.53 -7.48 -5.69
C GLY A 78 6.51 -6.32 -5.54
N GLU A 79 6.16 -5.13 -6.05
CA GLU A 79 6.97 -3.92 -5.90
C GLU A 79 7.20 -3.56 -4.44
N LEU A 80 6.14 -3.61 -3.61
CA LEU A 80 6.25 -3.34 -2.18
C LEU A 80 7.17 -4.34 -1.48
N SER A 81 7.08 -5.63 -1.83
CA SER A 81 7.92 -6.69 -1.26
C SER A 81 9.40 -6.40 -1.50
N VAL A 82 9.78 -6.05 -2.74
CA VAL A 82 11.17 -5.73 -3.10
C VAL A 82 11.67 -4.51 -2.30
N LEU A 83 10.83 -3.47 -2.15
CA LEU A 83 11.20 -2.26 -1.40
C LEU A 83 11.46 -2.51 0.09
N ILE A 84 10.86 -3.54 0.69
CA ILE A 84 10.98 -3.84 2.11
C ILE A 84 11.92 -5.02 2.43
N GLU A 85 12.44 -5.71 1.41
CA GLU A 85 13.24 -6.94 1.55
C GLU A 85 14.59 -6.70 2.26
N GLY A 86 15.10 -5.47 2.25
CA GLY A 86 16.37 -5.10 2.91
C GLY A 86 16.23 -4.46 4.29
N ILE A 87 15.03 -4.35 4.85
CA ILE A 87 14.80 -3.58 6.09
C ILE A 87 14.75 -4.56 7.28
N SER A 88 15.87 -4.63 8.02
CA SER A 88 16.06 -5.45 9.22
C SER A 88 15.71 -4.69 10.50
#